data_AF-A0A9X7A431-F1
#
_entry.id   AF-A0A9X7A431-F1
#
_cell.length_a   1.000
_cell.length_b   1.000
_cell.length_c   1.000
_cell.angle_alpha   90.00
_cell.angle_beta   90.00
_cell.angle_gamma   90.00
#
_symmetry.space_group_name_H-M   'P 1'
#
loop_
_entity.id
_entity.type
_entity.pdbx_description
1 polymer ?
#
loop_
_entity_poly.entity_id
_entity_poly.type
_entity_poly.pdbx_seq_one_letter_code
_entity_poly.pdbx_strand_id
1 'polypeptide(L)'
;MKKVIVSCILLVFLVAIGVYYYIPKNVNESIKGVEYQLDSGHDQVNPVTIKIKGKLHHSLLGKRKFVGLIDVKGANYPNPNKDRKLEIAFDQNGMGTIEYGYFKNGHPKIDSYGILFANKDFNKVTIGELREDHNLFMRNGWL
;
A
#
# COMPACT_ATOMS: atom_id res chain seq x y z
N MET A 1 -24.50 39.93 -19.81
CA MET A 1 -23.57 39.06 -20.56
C MET A 1 -22.29 38.73 -19.79
N LYS A 2 -21.46 39.72 -19.37
CA LYS A 2 -20.20 39.45 -18.63
C LYS A 2 -20.37 38.56 -17.38
N LYS A 3 -21.42 38.79 -16.57
CA LYS A 3 -21.72 37.99 -15.36
C LYS A 3 -22.06 36.51 -15.67
N VAL A 4 -22.72 36.24 -16.80
CA VAL A 4 -23.07 34.89 -17.25
C VAL A 4 -21.81 34.16 -17.71
N ILE A 5 -20.94 34.84 -18.47
CA ILE A 5 -19.66 34.27 -18.92
C ILE A 5 -18.78 33.90 -17.71
N VAL A 6 -18.66 34.80 -16.73
CA VAL A 6 -17.90 34.53 -15.49
C VAL A 6 -18.48 33.33 -14.72
N SER A 7 -19.82 33.24 -14.62
CA SER A 7 -20.49 32.12 -13.96
C SER A 7 -20.24 30.79 -14.68
N CYS A 8 -20.29 30.77 -16.02
CA CYS A 8 -19.97 29.57 -16.80
C CYS A 8 -18.51 29.14 -16.63
N ILE A 9 -17.56 30.08 -16.62
CA ILE A 9 -16.14 29.78 -16.41
C ILE A 9 -15.92 29.16 -15.01
N LEU A 10 -16.55 29.74 -13.98
CA LEU A 10 -16.44 29.21 -12.62
C LEU A 10 -17.00 27.78 -12.51
N LEU A 11 -18.14 27.52 -13.17
CA LEU A 11 -18.74 26.18 -13.20
C LEU A 11 -17.82 25.15 -13.87
N VAL A 12 -17.25 25.50 -15.03
CA VAL A 12 -16.28 24.63 -15.73
C VAL A 12 -15.06 24.35 -14.85
N PHE A 13 -14.57 25.35 -14.12
CA PHE A 13 -13.42 25.18 -13.22
C PHE A 13 -13.73 24.23 -12.06
N LEU A 14 -14.91 24.36 -11.45
CA LEU A 14 -15.36 23.46 -10.37
C LEU A 14 -15.53 22.02 -10.87
N VAL A 15 -16.11 21.83 -12.06
CA VAL A 15 -16.24 20.49 -12.66
C VAL A 15 -14.87 19.88 -12.97
N ALA A 16 -13.95 20.66 -13.55
CA ALA A 16 -12.60 20.20 -13.84
C ALA A 16 -11.85 19.75 -12.57
N ILE A 17 -11.97 20.52 -11.49
CA ILE A 17 -11.42 20.15 -10.18
C ILE A 17 -12.06 18.86 -9.66
N GLY A 18 -13.39 18.77 -9.70
CA GLY A 18 -14.12 17.58 -9.26
C GLY A 18 -13.68 16.32 -10.01
N VAL A 19 -13.54 16.40 -11.33
CA VAL A 19 -13.07 15.30 -12.18
C VAL A 19 -11.62 14.91 -11.83
N TYR A 20 -10.74 15.89 -11.65
CA TYR A 20 -9.35 15.65 -11.29
C TYR A 20 -9.21 14.86 -9.96
N TYR A 21 -10.03 15.19 -8.96
CA TYR A 21 -10.00 14.48 -7.67
C TYR A 21 -10.71 13.12 -7.70
N TYR A 22 -11.67 12.90 -8.62
CA TYR A 22 -12.43 11.65 -8.69
C TYR A 22 -11.75 10.57 -9.53
N ILE A 23 -10.95 10.96 -10.54
CA ILE A 23 -10.25 10.01 -11.41
C ILE A 23 -9.07 9.37 -10.65
N PRO A 24 -9.04 8.03 -10.50
CA PRO A 24 -7.93 7.36 -9.84
C PRO A 24 -6.64 7.48 -10.66
N LYS A 25 -5.51 7.73 -9.99
CA LYS A 25 -4.18 7.74 -10.63
C LYS A 25 -3.72 6.29 -10.82
N ASN A 26 -3.34 5.92 -12.04
CA ASN A 26 -2.71 4.62 -12.28
C ASN A 26 -1.30 4.61 -11.69
N VAL A 27 -0.94 3.53 -11.02
CA VAL A 27 0.39 3.29 -10.45
C VAL A 27 0.96 2.04 -11.08
N ASN A 28 2.15 2.14 -11.68
CA ASN A 28 2.88 1.03 -12.27
C ASN A 28 4.37 1.27 -12.03
N GLU A 29 4.81 1.00 -10.81
CA GLU A 29 6.16 1.33 -10.35
C GLU A 29 6.98 0.06 -10.15
N SER A 30 8.27 0.16 -10.45
CA SER A 30 9.26 -0.88 -10.19
C SER A 30 10.44 -0.25 -9.47
N ILE A 31 10.45 -0.35 -8.15
CA ILE A 31 11.36 0.38 -7.26
C ILE A 31 12.45 -0.57 -6.80
N LYS A 32 13.71 -0.24 -7.08
CA LYS A 32 14.87 -0.94 -6.52
C LYS A 32 15.12 -0.45 -5.09
N GLY A 33 15.35 -1.39 -4.18
CA GLY A 33 15.59 -1.10 -2.78
C GLY A 33 16.47 -2.16 -2.11
N VAL A 34 16.52 -2.09 -0.80
CA VAL A 34 17.22 -3.07 0.03
C VAL A 34 16.31 -3.55 1.16
N GLU A 35 16.34 -4.84 1.44
CA GLU A 35 15.78 -5.44 2.64
C GLU A 35 16.92 -5.63 3.65
N TYR A 36 16.65 -5.30 4.91
CA TYR A 36 17.59 -5.53 6.00
C TYR A 36 16.83 -6.00 7.25
N GLN A 37 17.50 -6.82 8.07
CA GLN A 37 16.98 -7.29 9.34
C GLN A 37 18.02 -7.05 10.44
N LEU A 38 17.59 -6.40 11.52
CA LEU A 38 18.40 -6.21 12.71
C LEU A 38 18.62 -7.56 13.42
N ASP A 39 19.79 -7.72 14.05
CA ASP A 39 20.16 -8.90 14.85
C ASP A 39 20.17 -10.23 14.08
N SER A 40 20.41 -10.19 12.76
CA SER A 40 20.49 -11.38 11.90
C SER A 40 21.87 -12.06 11.91
N GLY A 41 22.77 -11.67 12.84
CA GLY A 41 24.11 -12.23 13.00
C GLY A 41 25.13 -11.86 11.91
N HIS A 42 24.66 -11.38 10.75
CA HIS A 42 25.45 -10.82 9.64
C HIS A 42 24.73 -9.60 9.07
N ASP A 43 25.44 -8.60 8.53
CA ASP A 43 24.87 -7.43 7.85
C ASP A 43 24.19 -7.82 6.52
N GLN A 44 23.13 -8.64 6.59
CA GLN A 44 22.41 -9.15 5.43
C GLN A 44 21.51 -8.06 4.88
N VAL A 45 22.09 -7.28 3.98
CA VAL A 45 21.39 -6.32 3.13
C VAL A 45 21.12 -6.99 1.79
N ASN A 46 19.86 -7.34 1.53
CA ASN A 46 19.48 -8.02 0.29
C ASN A 46 18.91 -7.02 -0.72
N PRO A 47 19.41 -7.01 -1.96
CA PRO A 47 18.82 -6.18 -3.01
C PRO A 47 17.42 -6.71 -3.36
N VAL A 48 16.41 -5.85 -3.25
CA VAL A 48 15.02 -6.19 -3.57
C VAL A 48 14.47 -5.28 -4.66
N THR A 49 13.43 -5.75 -5.34
CA THR A 49 12.63 -4.92 -6.26
C THR A 49 11.17 -4.99 -5.89
N ILE A 50 10.60 -3.86 -5.48
CA ILE A 50 9.19 -3.72 -5.17
C ILE A 50 8.45 -3.37 -6.47
N LYS A 51 7.55 -4.25 -6.90
CA LYS A 51 6.66 -4.04 -8.04
C LYS A 51 5.28 -3.68 -7.54
N ILE A 52 4.76 -2.54 -8.00
CA ILE A 52 3.47 -2.00 -7.59
C ILE A 52 2.63 -1.78 -8.84
N LYS A 53 1.45 -2.40 -8.90
CA LYS A 53 0.52 -2.22 -10.02
C LYS A 53 -0.90 -2.03 -9.51
N GLY A 54 -1.50 -0.87 -9.75
CA GLY A 54 -2.84 -0.59 -9.24
C GLY A 54 -3.35 0.81 -9.53
N LYS A 55 -4.35 1.22 -8.75
CA LYS A 55 -4.95 2.55 -8.79
C LYS A 55 -4.87 3.20 -7.41
N LEU A 56 -4.47 4.46 -7.38
CA LEU A 56 -4.47 5.31 -6.21
C LEU A 56 -5.64 6.28 -6.27
N HIS A 57 -6.59 6.10 -5.36
CA HIS A 57 -7.77 6.93 -5.20
C HIS A 57 -7.49 8.02 -4.17
N HIS A 58 -7.94 9.23 -4.45
CA HIS A 58 -7.87 10.37 -3.54
C HIS A 58 -9.29 10.77 -3.13
N SER A 59 -9.45 11.17 -1.88
CA SER A 59 -10.66 11.85 -1.40
C SER A 59 -10.40 13.35 -1.26
N LEU A 60 -11.49 14.14 -1.27
CA LEU A 60 -11.44 15.59 -1.03
C LEU A 60 -10.81 15.95 0.33
N LEU A 61 -10.92 15.07 1.32
CA LEU A 61 -10.34 15.24 2.67
C LEU A 61 -8.88 14.76 2.76
N GLY A 62 -8.22 14.47 1.63
CA GLY A 62 -6.82 14.06 1.59
C GLY A 62 -6.55 12.59 1.94
N LYS A 63 -7.58 11.80 2.30
CA LYS A 63 -7.44 10.34 2.48
C LYS A 63 -7.12 9.69 1.14
N ARG A 64 -6.19 8.72 1.15
CA ARG A 64 -5.77 7.98 -0.03
C ARG A 64 -6.08 6.49 0.13
N LYS A 65 -6.45 5.83 -0.96
CA LYS A 65 -6.69 4.40 -0.99
C LYS A 65 -6.00 3.80 -2.21
N PHE A 66 -5.13 2.82 -2.00
CA PHE A 66 -4.53 2.03 -3.07
C PHE A 66 -5.35 0.75 -3.27
N VAL A 67 -5.60 0.40 -4.53
CA VAL A 67 -6.20 -0.87 -4.91
C VAL A 67 -5.35 -1.52 -6.01
N GLY A 68 -4.74 -2.68 -5.75
CA GLY A 68 -3.81 -3.28 -6.70
C GLY A 68 -3.00 -4.44 -6.15
N LEU A 69 -1.83 -4.66 -6.73
CA LEU A 69 -0.87 -5.70 -6.38
C LEU A 69 0.45 -5.06 -5.94
N ILE A 70 1.07 -5.64 -4.93
CA ILE A 70 2.40 -5.29 -4.44
C ILE A 70 3.19 -6.59 -4.29
N ASP A 71 4.35 -6.66 -4.92
CA ASP A 71 5.23 -7.83 -4.91
C ASP A 71 6.66 -7.40 -4.63
N VAL A 72 7.31 -8.05 -3.67
CA VAL A 72 8.69 -7.77 -3.28
C VAL A 72 9.57 -8.89 -3.81
N LYS A 73 10.23 -8.66 -4.94
CA LYS A 73 11.15 -9.62 -5.55
C LYS A 73 12.49 -9.60 -4.84
N GLY A 74 13.03 -10.79 -4.57
CA GLY A 74 14.32 -10.95 -3.88
C GLY A 74 14.23 -10.86 -2.36
N ALA A 75 13.02 -10.74 -1.79
CA ALA A 75 12.83 -10.73 -0.35
C ALA A 75 13.21 -12.07 0.28
N ASN A 76 13.89 -12.03 1.42
CA ASN A 76 14.17 -13.19 2.26
C ASN A 76 12.88 -13.81 2.82
N TYR A 77 11.90 -12.96 3.15
CA TYR A 77 10.58 -13.39 3.58
C TYR A 77 9.53 -13.06 2.50
N PRO A 78 9.34 -13.94 1.50
CA PRO A 78 8.44 -13.68 0.40
C PRO A 78 6.98 -13.69 0.89
N ASN A 79 6.23 -12.67 0.50
CA ASN A 79 4.80 -12.61 0.75
C ASN A 79 4.04 -13.73 -0.01
N PRO A 80 3.41 -14.71 0.68
CA PRO A 80 2.68 -15.80 0.02
C PRO A 80 1.40 -15.32 -0.68
N ASN A 81 0.88 -14.15 -0.30
CA ASN A 81 -0.37 -13.60 -0.80
C ASN A 81 -0.16 -12.52 -1.87
N LYS A 82 1.05 -12.36 -2.43
CA LYS A 82 1.41 -11.33 -3.42
C LYS A 82 0.51 -11.25 -4.67
N ASP A 83 -0.11 -12.36 -5.05
CA ASP A 83 -0.99 -12.43 -6.23
C ASP A 83 -2.45 -12.02 -5.90
N ARG A 84 -2.75 -11.77 -4.63
CA ARG A 84 -4.06 -11.28 -4.18
C ARG A 84 -4.13 -9.76 -4.28
N LYS A 85 -5.28 -9.27 -4.72
CA LYS A 85 -5.56 -7.84 -4.80
C LYS A 85 -5.66 -7.25 -3.40
N LEU A 86 -4.86 -6.23 -3.14
CA LEU A 86 -4.85 -5.43 -1.93
C LEU A 86 -5.79 -4.23 -2.04
N GLU A 87 -6.35 -3.87 -0.91
CA GLU A 87 -6.97 -2.57 -0.66
C GLU A 87 -6.31 -1.97 0.58
N ILE A 88 -5.54 -0.88 0.39
CA ILE A 88 -4.81 -0.23 1.48
C ILE A 88 -5.35 1.19 1.64
N ALA A 89 -5.91 1.47 2.81
CA ALA A 89 -6.24 2.84 3.22
C ALA A 89 -5.02 3.48 3.90
N PHE A 90 -4.67 4.69 3.48
CA PHE A 90 -3.56 5.44 4.05
C PHE A 90 -4.04 6.51 5.00
N ASP A 91 -3.30 6.66 6.10
CA ASP A 91 -3.43 7.82 6.98
C ASP A 91 -2.78 9.08 6.37
N GLN A 92 -2.83 10.18 7.12
CA GLN A 92 -2.24 11.46 6.73
C GLN A 92 -0.70 11.44 6.60
N ASN A 93 -0.04 10.47 7.25
CA ASN A 93 1.40 10.28 7.21
C ASN A 93 1.83 9.36 6.07
N GLY A 94 0.87 8.77 5.33
CA GLY A 94 1.15 7.83 4.26
C GLY A 94 1.45 6.42 4.74
N MET A 95 1.02 6.07 5.94
CA MET A 95 1.07 4.73 6.51
C MET A 95 -0.23 3.96 6.19
N GLY A 96 -0.12 2.68 5.82
CA GLY A 96 -1.26 1.79 5.66
C GLY A 96 -0.85 0.31 5.82
N THR A 97 -1.75 -0.53 6.31
CA THR A 97 -1.46 -1.95 6.54
C THR A 97 -1.63 -2.78 5.28
N ILE A 98 -0.73 -3.74 5.06
CA ILE A 98 -0.80 -4.72 3.99
C ILE A 98 -1.52 -5.97 4.54
N GLU A 99 -2.84 -6.00 4.39
CA GLU A 99 -3.70 -7.10 4.87
C GLU A 99 -4.44 -7.77 3.70
N TYR A 100 -4.55 -9.09 3.79
CA TYR A 100 -5.23 -9.93 2.83
C TYR A 100 -6.42 -10.61 3.49
N GLY A 101 -7.61 -10.08 3.25
CA GLY A 101 -8.86 -10.75 3.59
C GLY A 101 -9.24 -11.81 2.54
N TYR A 102 -9.46 -13.05 2.95
CA TYR A 102 -9.93 -14.12 2.07
C TYR A 102 -10.73 -15.19 2.84
N PHE A 103 -11.41 -16.09 2.13
CA PHE A 103 -12.09 -17.24 2.73
C PHE A 103 -11.27 -18.51 2.55
N LYS A 104 -11.11 -19.29 3.62
CA LYS A 104 -10.52 -20.63 3.60
C LYS A 104 -11.47 -21.60 4.29
N ASN A 105 -11.94 -22.62 3.56
CA ASN A 105 -12.90 -23.62 4.04
C ASN A 105 -14.19 -22.98 4.61
N GLY A 106 -14.70 -21.93 3.97
CA GLY A 106 -15.92 -21.22 4.42
C GLY A 106 -15.71 -20.23 5.58
N HIS A 107 -14.50 -20.14 6.14
CA HIS A 107 -14.20 -19.20 7.22
C HIS A 107 -13.41 -17.99 6.71
N PRO A 108 -13.75 -16.76 7.16
CA PRO A 108 -12.95 -15.59 6.85
C PRO A 108 -11.59 -15.69 7.54
N LYS A 109 -10.54 -15.34 6.81
CA LYS A 109 -9.15 -15.22 7.26
C LYS A 109 -8.60 -13.87 6.86
N ILE A 110 -7.69 -13.37 7.68
CA ILE A 110 -6.91 -12.16 7.43
C ILE A 110 -5.45 -12.54 7.64
N ASP A 111 -4.64 -12.40 6.61
CA ASP A 111 -3.18 -12.51 6.73
C ASP A 111 -2.58 -11.12 6.60
N SER A 112 -1.69 -10.73 7.51
CA SER A 112 -0.96 -9.45 7.44
C SER A 112 0.48 -9.69 7.00
N TYR A 113 0.95 -8.89 6.05
CA TYR A 113 2.36 -8.92 5.62
C TYR A 113 3.19 -7.82 6.28
N GLY A 114 2.56 -6.72 6.73
CA GLY A 114 3.28 -5.61 7.34
C GLY A 114 2.63 -4.25 7.12
N ILE A 115 3.45 -3.21 7.28
CA ILE A 115 3.03 -1.81 7.15
C ILE A 115 3.74 -1.20 5.94
N LEU A 116 2.97 -0.60 5.05
CA LEU A 116 3.45 0.17 3.91
C LEU A 116 3.48 1.66 4.27
N PHE A 117 4.64 2.28 4.09
CA PHE A 117 4.81 3.72 4.07
C PHE A 117 5.00 4.17 2.62
N ALA A 118 4.18 5.09 2.14
CA ALA A 118 4.24 5.56 0.76
C ALA A 118 4.03 7.08 0.65
N ASN A 119 4.89 7.74 -0.13
CA ASN A 119 4.69 9.15 -0.46
C ASN A 119 3.43 9.37 -1.32
N LYS A 120 3.03 10.65 -1.52
CA LYS A 120 1.81 11.01 -2.26
C LYS A 120 1.74 10.38 -3.65
N ASP A 121 2.86 10.35 -4.36
CA ASP A 121 2.95 9.84 -5.72
C ASP A 121 3.18 8.34 -5.85
N PHE A 122 3.40 7.63 -4.74
CA PHE A 122 3.63 6.19 -4.68
C PHE A 122 4.94 5.70 -5.33
N ASN A 123 5.87 6.61 -5.65
CA ASN A 123 7.17 6.30 -6.24
C ASN A 123 8.31 6.16 -5.21
N LYS A 124 8.03 6.42 -3.93
CA LYS A 124 8.92 6.14 -2.80
C LYS A 124 8.14 5.39 -1.74
N VAL A 125 8.62 4.20 -1.40
CA VAL A 125 7.94 3.32 -0.45
C VAL A 125 8.93 2.65 0.50
N THR A 126 8.44 2.30 1.68
CA THR A 126 9.11 1.43 2.65
C THR A 126 8.09 0.42 3.16
N ILE A 127 8.51 -0.83 3.34
CA ILE A 127 7.66 -1.87 3.93
C ILE A 127 8.32 -2.32 5.23
N GLY A 128 7.60 -2.20 6.35
CA GLY A 128 7.94 -2.86 7.60
C GLY A 128 7.28 -4.23 7.61
N GLU A 129 8.05 -5.29 7.39
CA GLU A 129 7.53 -6.65 7.36
C GLU A 129 7.14 -7.14 8.75
N LEU A 130 5.94 -7.71 8.87
CA LEU A 130 5.51 -8.40 10.08
C LEU A 130 5.84 -9.89 9.93
N ARG A 131 6.64 -10.41 10.87
CA ARG A 131 6.97 -11.83 10.95
C ARG A 131 6.37 -12.38 12.23
N GLU A 132 5.55 -13.42 12.10
CA GLU A 132 5.14 -14.20 13.26
C GLU A 132 6.34 -15.01 13.72
N ASP A 133 6.88 -14.71 14.91
CA ASP A 133 7.87 -15.57 15.54
C ASP A 133 7.17 -16.78 16.16
N HIS A 134 7.17 -17.90 15.44
CA HIS A 134 6.64 -19.17 15.94
C HIS A 134 7.35 -19.66 17.22
N ASN A 135 8.51 -19.10 17.59
CA ASN A 135 9.22 -19.51 18.81
C ASN A 135 8.66 -18.89 20.09
N LEU A 136 7.88 -17.81 20.02
CA LEU A 136 7.31 -17.19 21.23
C LEU A 136 6.24 -18.06 21.90
N PHE A 137 5.50 -18.86 21.13
CA PHE A 137 4.52 -19.80 21.67
C PHE A 137 5.16 -21.03 22.34
N MET A 138 6.35 -21.43 21.92
CA MET A 138 7.11 -22.52 22.55
C MET A 138 7.85 -22.06 23.81
N ARG A 139 8.18 -20.76 23.93
CA ARG A 139 8.95 -20.21 25.07
C ARG A 139 8.08 -19.93 26.30
N ASN A 140 6.80 -19.67 26.12
CA ASN A 140 5.88 -19.33 27.21
C ASN A 140 4.94 -20.52 27.53
N GLY A 141 5.51 -21.72 27.75
CA GLY A 141 4.78 -22.97 27.96
C GLY A 141 3.58 -22.85 28.92
N TRP A 142 2.40 -22.70 28.34
CA TRP A 142 1.11 -22.96 28.97
C TRP A 142 0.43 -24.08 28.18
N LEU A 143 0.71 -25.31 28.59
CA LEU A 143 -0.19 -26.45 28.51
C LEU A 143 -0.62 -26.77 29.95
#